data_AF-A0A6N7G8D9-F1
#
_entry.id   AF-A0A6N7G8D9-F1
#
_cell.length_a   1.000
_cell.length_b   1.000
_cell.length_c   1.000
_cell.angle_alpha   90.00
_cell.angle_beta   90.00
_cell.angle_gamma   90.00
#
_symmetry.space_group_name_H-M   'P 1'
#
loop_
_entity.id
_entity.type
_entity.pdbx_description
1 polymer ?
#
loop_
_entity_poly.entity_id
_entity_poly.type
_entity_poly.pdbx_seq_one_letter_code
_entity_poly.pdbx_strand_id
1 'polypeptide(L)'
;MTDDLVVAFDSAYFGGRLSADARSLLAALADAEDDAIALADRAFRLMRMAGIDAKDVAAYTAWLIGFSVPRTVPSAWHGSVPPLTLASRHARLDEYVAGNSWHQPEAGVFLDLGCGFPPMTTIGTARSLPGWQVIGADPAFGQYLVYDEDGRYALFDPEKRLRFVQSGNTDPDPEATRERFSRLLTDLLDGREGSGARLVAEPSREFECDNLTLVREGMGEIEIPGGVDVIRCMNVLMYYDQTFRLRTLEWAAGLLRPGGLLICGSNWAHSTCSRYTVYQRRGGSLVAREFAFGVDNVRPIELAPWYALHDDNVENRANAHAVGILRRDPRFRRHFDDRLDVELADLGVCARGADGYLGGAGDRSADDLAVIAAELAERLDEFVEDAVTVLQRNGYEAWRNSAAHVAMTPFMPPPLPNSRVR
;
A
#
# COMPACT_ATOMS: atom_id res chain seq x y z
N MET A 1 -2.32 21.33 -25.08
CA MET A 1 -2.94 20.10 -24.59
C MET A 1 -2.24 19.55 -23.36
N THR A 2 -0.91 19.37 -23.35
CA THR A 2 -0.18 18.88 -22.16
C THR A 2 -0.21 19.85 -20.96
N ASP A 3 -0.02 21.15 -21.20
CA ASP A 3 -0.12 22.17 -20.14
C ASP A 3 -1.55 22.31 -19.57
N ASP A 4 -2.57 21.98 -20.37
CA ASP A 4 -3.97 22.23 -20.01
C ASP A 4 -4.44 21.32 -18.86
N LEU A 5 -3.96 20.06 -18.80
CA LEU A 5 -4.35 19.10 -17.77
C LEU A 5 -3.78 19.49 -16.39
N VAL A 6 -2.48 19.80 -16.33
CA VAL A 6 -1.83 20.18 -15.05
C VAL A 6 -2.38 21.50 -14.54
N VAL A 7 -2.62 22.48 -15.43
CA VAL A 7 -3.27 23.75 -15.06
C VAL A 7 -4.68 23.51 -14.53
N ALA A 8 -5.44 22.59 -15.14
CA ALA A 8 -6.77 22.22 -14.65
C ALA A 8 -6.71 21.59 -13.26
N PHE A 9 -5.77 20.67 -12.99
CA PHE A 9 -5.58 20.09 -11.66
C PHE A 9 -5.18 21.12 -10.61
N ASP A 10 -4.18 21.96 -10.89
CA ASP A 10 -3.73 23.00 -9.97
C ASP A 10 -4.88 23.98 -9.65
N SER A 11 -5.58 24.46 -10.67
CA SER A 11 -6.74 25.35 -10.49
C SER A 11 -7.87 24.69 -9.68
N ALA A 12 -8.24 23.46 -10.04
CA ALA A 12 -9.36 22.75 -9.44
C ALA A 12 -9.13 22.42 -7.95
N TYR A 13 -7.93 21.99 -7.59
CA TYR A 13 -7.65 21.38 -6.29
C TYR A 13 -6.80 22.25 -5.37
N PHE A 14 -5.92 23.09 -5.93
CA PHE A 14 -4.95 23.89 -5.18
C PHE A 14 -5.08 25.41 -5.41
N GLY A 15 -5.99 25.82 -6.31
CA GLY A 15 -6.27 27.22 -6.61
C GLY A 15 -5.15 27.91 -7.39
N GLY A 16 -4.41 27.18 -8.23
CA GLY A 16 -3.31 27.73 -9.03
C GLY A 16 -2.06 28.04 -8.21
N ARG A 17 -1.87 27.36 -7.08
CA ARG A 17 -0.84 27.69 -6.08
C ARG A 17 0.21 26.60 -5.91
N LEU A 18 0.22 25.54 -6.72
CA LEU A 18 1.33 24.59 -6.71
C LEU A 18 2.66 25.29 -7.06
N SER A 19 3.77 24.75 -6.55
CA SER A 19 5.11 25.23 -6.92
C SER A 19 5.39 24.99 -8.41
N ALA A 20 6.33 25.75 -8.97
CA ALA A 20 6.76 25.56 -10.35
C ALA A 20 7.31 24.13 -10.57
N ASP A 21 8.11 23.63 -9.62
CA ASP A 21 8.68 22.27 -9.68
C ASP A 21 7.59 21.21 -9.65
N ALA A 22 6.61 21.32 -8.75
CA ALA A 22 5.50 20.38 -8.68
C ALA A 22 4.71 20.34 -10.00
N ARG A 23 4.40 21.50 -10.59
CA ARG A 23 3.75 21.56 -11.90
C ARG A 23 4.59 20.92 -13.01
N SER A 24 5.88 21.21 -13.05
CA SER A 24 6.79 20.64 -14.05
C SER A 24 6.85 19.12 -13.96
N LEU A 25 6.85 18.56 -12.75
CA LEU A 25 6.90 17.12 -12.53
C LEU A 25 5.58 16.42 -12.88
N LEU A 26 4.45 17.10 -12.67
CA LEU A 26 3.12 16.60 -13.06
C LEU A 26 2.88 16.62 -14.57
N ALA A 27 3.66 17.37 -15.36
CA ALA A 27 3.50 17.44 -16.81
C ALA A 27 3.61 16.06 -17.50
N ALA A 28 4.32 15.11 -16.88
CA ALA A 28 4.40 13.73 -17.36
C ALA A 28 3.05 12.99 -17.39
N LEU A 29 2.02 13.46 -16.68
CA LEU A 29 0.67 12.89 -16.73
C LEU A 29 -0.05 13.15 -18.07
N ALA A 30 0.40 14.12 -18.86
CA ALA A 30 -0.31 14.53 -20.06
C ALA A 30 -0.40 13.42 -21.12
N ASP A 31 0.59 12.53 -21.15
CA ASP A 31 0.66 11.39 -22.06
C ASP A 31 0.28 10.06 -21.38
N ALA A 32 -0.26 10.13 -20.15
CA ALA A 32 -0.60 8.95 -19.38
C ALA A 32 -1.96 8.36 -19.77
N GLU A 33 -2.14 7.06 -19.52
CA GLU A 33 -3.41 6.36 -19.71
C GLU A 33 -4.55 6.91 -18.84
N ASP A 34 -5.79 6.64 -19.25
CA ASP A 34 -6.98 7.21 -18.61
C ASP A 34 -7.14 6.83 -17.14
N ASP A 35 -6.69 5.63 -16.75
CA ASP A 35 -6.72 5.14 -15.37
C ASP A 35 -5.63 5.78 -14.50
N ALA A 36 -4.47 6.10 -15.07
CA ALA A 36 -3.42 6.89 -14.42
C ALA A 36 -3.89 8.31 -14.11
N ILE A 37 -4.49 8.99 -15.10
CA ILE A 37 -5.07 10.33 -14.90
C ILE A 37 -6.22 10.27 -13.88
N ALA A 38 -7.06 9.23 -13.91
CA ALA A 38 -8.13 9.04 -12.93
C ALA A 38 -7.60 8.83 -11.51
N LEU A 39 -6.50 8.09 -11.34
CA LEU A 39 -5.84 7.91 -10.05
C LEU A 39 -5.27 9.25 -9.54
N ALA A 40 -4.57 10.01 -10.38
CA ALA A 40 -4.05 11.33 -10.02
C ALA A 40 -5.18 12.28 -9.58
N ASP A 41 -6.28 12.33 -10.33
CA ASP A 41 -7.47 13.10 -9.98
C ASP A 41 -8.04 12.70 -8.61
N ARG A 42 -8.17 11.40 -8.34
CA ARG A 42 -8.61 10.89 -7.03
C ARG A 42 -7.66 11.28 -5.91
N ALA A 43 -6.36 11.15 -6.11
CA ALA A 43 -5.35 11.53 -5.12
C ALA A 43 -5.49 13.01 -4.74
N PHE A 44 -5.65 13.91 -5.73
CA PHE A 44 -5.87 15.33 -5.46
C PHE A 44 -7.21 15.64 -4.76
N ARG A 45 -8.28 14.92 -5.11
CA ARG A 45 -9.56 15.03 -4.39
C ARG A 45 -9.43 14.60 -2.92
N LEU A 46 -8.69 13.52 -2.64
CA LEU A 46 -8.42 13.04 -1.28
C LEU A 46 -7.55 14.05 -0.50
N MET A 47 -6.48 14.56 -1.10
CA MET A 47 -5.63 15.60 -0.51
C MET A 47 -6.44 16.85 -0.16
N ARG A 48 -7.34 17.28 -1.05
CA ARG A 48 -8.25 18.40 -0.79
C ARG A 48 -9.20 18.12 0.37
N MET A 49 -9.78 16.91 0.43
CA MET A 49 -10.65 16.51 1.54
C MET A 49 -9.90 16.51 2.88
N ALA A 50 -8.63 16.08 2.85
CA ALA A 50 -7.70 16.11 3.96
C ALA A 50 -7.21 17.52 4.32
N GLY A 51 -7.47 18.54 3.50
CA GLY A 51 -7.03 19.92 3.76
C GLY A 51 -5.52 20.12 3.58
N ILE A 52 -4.90 19.36 2.66
CA ILE A 52 -3.51 19.59 2.25
C ILE A 52 -3.42 20.92 1.48
N ASP A 53 -2.53 21.81 1.89
CA ASP A 53 -2.28 23.06 1.18
C ASP A 53 -1.35 22.83 -0.02
N ALA A 54 -1.40 23.69 -1.03
CA ALA A 54 -0.51 23.63 -2.18
C ALA A 54 0.98 23.68 -1.79
N LYS A 55 1.31 24.39 -0.70
CA LYS A 55 2.67 24.47 -0.15
C LYS A 55 3.14 23.19 0.54
N ASP A 56 2.22 22.29 0.86
CA ASP A 56 2.48 21.01 1.50
C ASP A 56 2.53 19.85 0.50
N VAL A 57 2.33 20.12 -0.79
CA VAL A 57 2.58 19.14 -1.85
C VAL A 57 4.07 19.20 -2.21
N ALA A 58 4.85 18.24 -1.73
CA ALA A 58 6.27 18.15 -2.04
C ALA A 58 6.51 17.91 -3.54
N ALA A 59 7.60 18.47 -4.06
CA ALA A 59 8.03 18.16 -5.44
C ALA A 59 8.23 16.64 -5.61
N TYR A 60 8.71 15.94 -4.58
CA TYR A 60 8.79 14.47 -4.62
C TYR A 60 7.42 13.79 -4.76
N THR A 61 6.38 14.25 -4.05
CA THR A 61 5.02 13.72 -4.21
C THR A 61 4.50 13.97 -5.61
N ALA A 62 4.75 15.16 -6.17
CA ALA A 62 4.41 15.49 -7.55
C ALA A 62 5.16 14.60 -8.56
N TRP A 63 6.44 14.30 -8.32
CA TRP A 63 7.19 13.32 -9.10
C TRP A 63 6.59 11.92 -9.00
N LEU A 64 6.23 11.43 -7.81
CA LEU A 64 5.55 10.12 -7.65
C LEU A 64 4.24 10.07 -8.45
N ILE A 65 3.48 11.16 -8.47
CA ILE A 65 2.26 11.25 -9.27
C ILE A 65 2.58 11.27 -10.77
N GLY A 66 3.52 12.10 -11.23
CA GLY A 66 3.85 12.22 -12.66
C GLY A 66 4.58 10.99 -13.23
N PHE A 67 5.42 10.34 -12.42
CA PHE A 67 6.29 9.25 -12.84
C PHE A 67 5.75 7.87 -12.42
N SER A 68 5.40 7.67 -11.15
CA SER A 68 5.05 6.34 -10.66
C SER A 68 3.61 5.93 -10.99
N VAL A 69 2.65 6.86 -10.96
CA VAL A 69 1.23 6.53 -11.26
C VAL A 69 1.05 5.93 -12.64
N PRO A 70 1.56 6.52 -13.75
CA PRO A 70 1.44 5.92 -15.08
C PRO A 70 2.02 4.51 -15.21
N ARG A 71 2.87 4.10 -14.26
CA ARG A 71 3.57 2.82 -14.27
C ARG A 71 3.02 1.80 -13.28
N THR A 72 2.11 2.19 -12.40
CA THR A 72 1.60 1.36 -11.29
C THR A 72 0.11 1.05 -11.39
N VAL A 73 -0.60 1.71 -12.30
CA VAL A 73 -2.00 1.41 -12.62
C VAL A 73 -2.15 0.10 -13.40
N PRO A 74 -3.32 -0.56 -13.35
CA PRO A 74 -3.55 -1.84 -14.02
C PRO A 74 -3.25 -1.83 -15.53
N SER A 75 -3.52 -0.73 -16.24
CA SER A 75 -3.20 -0.62 -17.68
C SER A 75 -1.72 -0.87 -17.98
N ALA A 76 -0.82 -0.35 -17.16
CA ALA A 76 0.63 -0.56 -17.27
C ALA A 76 1.06 -2.01 -17.03
N TRP A 77 0.19 -2.82 -16.43
CA TRP A 77 0.43 -4.23 -16.09
C TRP A 77 -0.48 -5.18 -16.88
N HIS A 78 -0.99 -4.75 -18.04
CA HIS A 78 -1.89 -5.54 -18.90
C HIS A 78 -3.12 -6.06 -18.14
N GLY A 79 -3.64 -5.25 -17.21
CA GLY A 79 -4.77 -5.60 -16.34
C GLY A 79 -4.41 -6.45 -15.12
N SER A 80 -3.14 -6.80 -14.93
CA SER A 80 -2.69 -7.55 -13.75
C SER A 80 -2.44 -6.64 -12.54
N VAL A 81 -2.60 -7.20 -11.35
CA VAL A 81 -2.19 -6.54 -10.10
C VAL A 81 -0.68 -6.76 -9.91
N PRO A 82 0.12 -5.71 -9.69
CA PRO A 82 1.56 -5.86 -9.51
C PRO A 82 1.88 -6.57 -8.18
N PRO A 83 2.72 -7.63 -8.16
CA PRO A 83 2.99 -8.43 -6.96
C PRO A 83 4.07 -7.77 -6.07
N LEU A 84 3.95 -6.48 -5.76
CA LEU A 84 4.96 -5.73 -5.03
C LEU A 84 4.94 -6.04 -3.53
N THR A 85 5.98 -6.71 -3.04
CA THR A 85 6.19 -7.01 -1.62
C THR A 85 7.46 -6.33 -1.13
N LEU A 86 7.46 -5.94 0.15
CA LEU A 86 8.64 -5.37 0.82
C LEU A 86 8.81 -6.07 2.16
N ALA A 87 10.06 -6.36 2.52
CA ALA A 87 10.38 -6.91 3.82
C ALA A 87 9.93 -5.95 4.94
N SER A 88 9.61 -6.51 6.12
CA SER A 88 9.21 -5.74 7.32
C SER A 88 7.97 -4.85 7.16
N ARG A 89 7.26 -4.92 6.02
CA ARG A 89 6.05 -4.14 5.77
C ARG A 89 5.05 -4.28 6.92
N HIS A 90 4.75 -5.50 7.36
CA HIS A 90 3.68 -5.76 8.33
C HIS A 90 4.14 -5.99 9.77
N ALA A 91 5.37 -5.63 10.14
CA ALA A 91 5.93 -5.93 11.47
C ALA A 91 5.03 -5.42 12.63
N ARG A 92 4.60 -4.14 12.60
CA ARG A 92 3.70 -3.59 13.64
C ARG A 92 2.31 -4.24 13.62
N LEU A 93 1.86 -4.75 12.46
CA LEU A 93 0.59 -5.47 12.34
C LEU A 93 0.68 -6.89 12.89
N ASP A 94 1.83 -7.55 12.75
CA ASP A 94 2.06 -8.87 13.36
C ASP A 94 2.02 -8.76 14.90
N GLU A 95 2.67 -7.72 15.46
CA GLU A 95 2.59 -7.39 16.89
C GLU A 95 1.16 -7.04 17.33
N TYR A 96 0.43 -6.28 16.51
CA TYR A 96 -0.98 -5.97 16.75
C TYR A 96 -1.83 -7.24 16.85
N VAL A 97 -1.61 -8.21 15.96
CA VAL A 97 -2.31 -9.50 15.98
C VAL A 97 -1.96 -10.29 17.22
N ALA A 98 -0.67 -10.41 17.55
CA ALA A 98 -0.20 -11.15 18.72
C ALA A 98 -0.77 -10.59 20.04
N GLY A 99 -0.93 -9.26 20.13
CA GLY A 99 -1.44 -8.56 21.31
C GLY A 99 -2.93 -8.20 21.26
N ASN A 100 -3.69 -8.63 20.24
CA ASN A 100 -5.07 -8.17 20.07
C ASN A 100 -5.97 -8.66 21.21
N SER A 101 -6.84 -7.80 21.75
CA SER A 101 -7.71 -8.14 22.89
C SER A 101 -9.07 -8.73 22.48
N TRP A 102 -9.43 -8.69 21.20
CA TRP A 102 -10.73 -9.20 20.72
C TRP A 102 -10.67 -10.67 20.32
N HIS A 103 -9.50 -11.20 19.98
CA HIS A 103 -9.29 -12.60 19.60
C HIS A 103 -7.90 -13.08 20.02
N GLN A 104 -7.84 -14.04 20.94
CA GLN A 104 -6.59 -14.56 21.52
C GLN A 104 -6.60 -16.09 21.54
N PRO A 105 -6.43 -16.76 20.39
CA PRO A 105 -6.30 -18.21 20.36
C PRO A 105 -4.97 -18.65 20.98
N GLU A 106 -4.95 -19.81 21.66
CA GLU A 106 -3.71 -20.41 22.20
C GLU A 106 -2.76 -20.84 21.07
N ALA A 107 -3.32 -21.37 19.98
CA ALA A 107 -2.64 -21.65 18.72
C ALA A 107 -3.56 -21.21 17.57
N GLY A 108 -3.11 -20.25 16.77
CA GLY A 108 -3.94 -19.64 15.74
C GLY A 108 -3.60 -20.10 14.32
N VAL A 109 -4.58 -19.98 13.42
CA VAL A 109 -4.38 -20.08 11.97
C VAL A 109 -4.50 -18.70 11.35
N PHE A 110 -3.43 -18.26 10.67
CA PHE A 110 -3.33 -16.97 10.01
C PHE A 110 -3.36 -17.14 8.50
N LEU A 111 -4.28 -16.47 7.81
CA LEU A 111 -4.33 -16.40 6.35
C LEU A 111 -3.90 -15.01 5.87
N ASP A 112 -2.83 -14.94 5.08
CA ASP A 112 -2.31 -13.72 4.47
C ASP A 112 -2.66 -13.68 2.98
N LEU A 113 -3.59 -12.82 2.60
CA LEU A 113 -4.11 -12.70 1.24
C LEU A 113 -3.36 -11.65 0.44
N GLY A 114 -2.97 -12.02 -0.78
CA GLY A 114 -2.17 -11.17 -1.66
C GLY A 114 -0.75 -11.02 -1.14
N CYS A 115 -0.16 -12.14 -0.69
CA CYS A 115 1.19 -12.16 -0.14
C CYS A 115 2.30 -11.82 -1.15
N GLY A 116 1.97 -11.74 -2.44
CA GLY A 116 2.83 -11.35 -3.54
C GLY A 116 4.02 -12.29 -3.78
N PHE A 117 4.96 -11.85 -4.60
CA PHE A 117 6.15 -12.64 -4.92
C PHE A 117 7.40 -11.76 -5.05
N PRO A 118 8.50 -12.07 -4.33
CA PRO A 118 8.62 -13.10 -3.29
C PRO A 118 7.72 -12.79 -2.07
N PRO A 119 7.23 -13.80 -1.32
CA PRO A 119 6.23 -13.61 -0.26
C PRO A 119 6.85 -13.11 1.07
N MET A 120 7.68 -12.06 0.99
CA MET A 120 8.49 -11.55 2.10
C MET A 120 7.66 -11.12 3.32
N THR A 121 6.44 -10.64 3.07
CA THR A 121 5.50 -10.22 4.11
C THR A 121 5.01 -11.40 4.95
N THR A 122 4.64 -12.50 4.30
CA THR A 122 4.16 -13.70 4.98
C THR A 122 5.28 -14.46 5.67
N ILE A 123 6.49 -14.49 5.08
CA ILE A 123 7.69 -15.03 5.74
C ILE A 123 7.96 -14.25 7.04
N GLY A 124 7.85 -12.92 7.01
CA GLY A 124 7.94 -12.08 8.21
C GLY A 124 6.93 -12.49 9.27
N THR A 125 5.66 -12.65 8.89
CA THR A 125 4.59 -13.06 9.80
C THR A 125 4.80 -14.43 10.41
N ALA A 126 5.23 -15.43 9.63
CA ALA A 126 5.54 -16.77 10.14
C ALA A 126 6.67 -16.75 11.19
N ARG A 127 7.67 -15.87 11.03
CA ARG A 127 8.73 -15.67 12.02
C ARG A 127 8.25 -14.96 13.27
N SER A 128 7.36 -13.97 13.12
CA SER A 128 6.79 -13.20 14.25
C SER A 128 5.78 -14.02 15.06
N LEU A 129 5.15 -15.03 14.46
CA LEU A 129 4.12 -15.87 15.06
C LEU A 129 4.50 -17.37 15.01
N PRO A 130 5.59 -17.80 15.67
CA PRO A 130 6.12 -19.17 15.53
C PRO A 130 5.19 -20.27 16.08
N GLY A 131 4.24 -19.92 16.95
CA GLY A 131 3.21 -20.83 17.46
C GLY A 131 1.94 -20.92 16.61
N TRP A 132 1.89 -20.21 15.48
CA TRP A 132 0.73 -20.13 14.60
C TRP A 132 1.01 -20.84 13.28
N GLN A 133 -0.03 -21.45 12.70
CA GLN A 133 0.02 -21.89 11.32
C GLN A 133 -0.26 -20.70 10.40
N VAL A 134 0.71 -20.33 9.57
CA VAL A 134 0.58 -19.26 8.58
C VAL A 134 0.37 -19.84 7.19
N ILE A 135 -0.62 -19.29 6.48
CA ILE A 135 -0.96 -19.64 5.11
C ILE A 135 -0.85 -18.36 4.30
N GLY A 136 0.10 -18.29 3.38
CA GLY A 136 0.16 -17.21 2.37
C GLY A 136 -0.59 -17.63 1.13
N ALA A 137 -1.47 -16.77 0.62
CA ALA A 137 -2.21 -17.03 -0.61
C ALA A 137 -2.02 -15.90 -1.61
N ASP A 138 -1.69 -16.25 -2.85
CA ASP A 138 -1.63 -15.30 -3.96
C ASP A 138 -1.86 -16.00 -5.31
N PRO A 139 -2.81 -15.54 -6.15
CA PRO A 139 -3.02 -16.10 -7.49
C PRO A 139 -1.82 -15.83 -8.43
N ALA A 140 -0.93 -14.90 -8.10
CA ALA A 140 0.25 -14.55 -8.88
C ALA A 140 1.42 -15.52 -8.71
N PHE A 141 1.33 -16.54 -7.84
CA PHE A 141 2.39 -17.54 -7.74
C PHE A 141 2.60 -18.28 -9.07
N GLY A 142 3.86 -18.28 -9.51
CA GLY A 142 4.28 -18.94 -10.75
C GLY A 142 4.65 -20.40 -10.54
N GLN A 143 4.73 -21.13 -11.66
CA GLN A 143 5.28 -22.47 -11.72
C GLN A 143 6.80 -22.47 -11.90
N TYR A 144 7.34 -21.46 -12.59
CA TYR A 144 8.74 -21.40 -12.98
C TYR A 144 9.33 -20.04 -12.66
N LEU A 145 10.48 -20.03 -11.98
CA LEU A 145 11.28 -18.85 -11.72
C LEU A 145 12.62 -19.00 -12.45
N VAL A 146 12.87 -18.10 -13.39
CA VAL A 146 14.08 -18.09 -14.23
C VAL A 146 14.98 -16.97 -13.77
N TYR A 147 16.24 -17.28 -13.49
CA TYR A 147 17.30 -16.32 -13.27
C TYR A 147 18.18 -16.24 -14.52
N ASP A 148 18.55 -15.02 -14.93
CA ASP A 148 19.63 -14.81 -15.89
C ASP A 148 21.00 -14.81 -15.18
N GLU A 149 22.08 -14.63 -15.96
CA GLU A 149 23.47 -14.67 -15.48
C GLU A 149 23.81 -13.57 -14.47
N ASP A 150 23.08 -12.44 -14.53
CA ASP A 150 23.21 -11.31 -13.62
C ASP A 150 22.43 -11.51 -12.32
N GLY A 151 21.72 -12.64 -12.18
CA GLY A 151 20.84 -12.91 -11.05
C GLY A 151 19.50 -12.17 -11.10
N ARG A 152 19.17 -11.52 -12.22
CA ARG A 152 17.83 -10.95 -12.42
C ARG A 152 16.85 -12.09 -12.70
N TYR A 153 15.60 -11.90 -12.31
CA TYR A 153 14.62 -12.99 -12.42
C TYR A 153 13.31 -12.60 -13.06
N ALA A 154 12.65 -13.63 -13.60
CA ALA A 154 11.31 -13.60 -14.17
C ALA A 154 10.48 -14.80 -13.70
N LEU A 155 9.20 -14.56 -13.43
CA LEU A 155 8.26 -15.55 -12.93
C LEU A 155 7.24 -15.89 -14.01
N PHE A 156 7.03 -17.19 -14.25
CA PHE A 156 6.10 -17.72 -15.25
C PHE A 156 5.06 -18.63 -14.61
N ASP A 157 3.86 -18.66 -15.20
CA ASP A 157 2.80 -19.56 -14.79
C ASP A 157 2.95 -20.99 -15.38
N PRO A 158 2.07 -21.95 -15.06
CA PRO A 158 2.13 -23.30 -15.61
C PRO A 158 2.04 -23.36 -17.14
N GLU A 159 1.35 -22.40 -17.76
CA GLU A 159 1.23 -22.26 -19.21
C GLU A 159 2.44 -21.54 -19.84
N LYS A 160 3.51 -21.28 -19.05
CA LYS A 160 4.75 -20.61 -19.46
C LYS A 160 4.52 -19.17 -19.88
N ARG A 161 3.44 -18.52 -19.41
CA ARG A 161 3.21 -17.10 -19.62
C ARG A 161 3.93 -16.30 -18.55
N LEU A 162 4.63 -15.27 -18.97
CA LEU A 162 5.37 -14.37 -18.10
C LEU A 162 4.40 -13.54 -17.25
N ARG A 163 4.54 -13.66 -15.93
CA ARG A 163 3.74 -12.94 -14.92
C ARG A 163 4.45 -11.71 -14.38
N PHE A 164 5.75 -11.83 -14.12
CA PHE A 164 6.53 -10.80 -13.45
C PHE A 164 8.00 -10.83 -13.90
N VAL A 165 8.63 -9.66 -13.95
CA VAL A 165 10.09 -9.49 -14.12
C VAL A 165 10.57 -8.53 -13.04
N GLN A 166 11.72 -8.81 -12.42
CA GLN A 166 12.28 -7.99 -11.33
C GLN A 166 12.44 -6.51 -11.70
N SER A 167 12.87 -6.19 -12.93
CA SER A 167 12.98 -4.80 -13.43
C SER A 167 11.62 -4.10 -13.57
N GLY A 168 10.54 -4.88 -13.64
CA GLY A 168 9.16 -4.39 -13.68
C GLY A 168 8.95 -3.33 -14.75
N ASN A 169 8.45 -2.18 -14.32
CA ASN A 169 8.12 -1.01 -15.13
C ASN A 169 9.27 0.02 -15.26
N THR A 170 10.44 -0.29 -14.70
CA THR A 170 11.66 0.53 -14.82
C THR A 170 12.60 0.00 -15.90
N ASP A 171 12.23 -1.10 -16.55
CA ASP A 171 12.97 -1.67 -17.66
C ASP A 171 12.93 -0.72 -18.87
N PRO A 172 14.09 -0.29 -19.40
CA PRO A 172 14.13 0.56 -20.60
C PRO A 172 13.69 -0.16 -21.88
N ASP A 173 13.71 -1.50 -21.89
CA ASP A 173 13.26 -2.31 -23.02
C ASP A 173 12.49 -3.54 -22.51
N PRO A 174 11.22 -3.33 -22.06
CA PRO A 174 10.43 -4.40 -21.48
C PRO A 174 10.17 -5.52 -22.51
N GLU A 175 9.98 -5.20 -23.79
CA GLU A 175 9.73 -6.22 -24.82
C GLU A 175 10.94 -7.15 -24.99
N ALA A 176 12.15 -6.60 -25.16
CA ALA A 176 13.35 -7.42 -25.31
C ALA A 176 13.64 -8.24 -24.05
N THR A 177 13.42 -7.69 -22.85
CA THR A 177 13.58 -8.45 -21.61
C THR A 177 12.57 -9.60 -21.51
N ARG A 178 11.30 -9.39 -21.88
CA ARG A 178 10.27 -10.45 -21.91
C ARG A 178 10.65 -11.57 -22.89
N GLU A 179 11.13 -11.22 -24.09
CA GLU A 179 11.60 -12.20 -25.08
C GLU A 179 12.84 -12.97 -24.61
N ARG A 180 13.79 -12.28 -23.96
CA ARG A 180 14.98 -12.90 -23.37
C ARG A 180 14.60 -13.95 -22.34
N PHE A 181 13.78 -13.60 -21.35
CA PHE A 181 13.39 -14.55 -20.31
C PHE A 181 12.52 -15.70 -20.85
N SER A 182 11.66 -15.43 -21.84
CA SER A 182 10.89 -16.50 -22.49
C SER A 182 11.80 -17.52 -23.17
N ARG A 183 12.86 -17.06 -23.86
CA ARG A 183 13.86 -17.96 -24.46
C ARG A 183 14.64 -18.74 -23.40
N LEU A 184 15.09 -18.07 -22.34
CA LEU A 184 15.78 -18.72 -21.23
C LEU A 184 14.93 -19.83 -20.60
N LEU A 185 13.63 -19.60 -20.40
CA LEU A 185 12.72 -20.64 -19.91
C LEU A 185 12.69 -21.86 -20.85
N THR A 186 12.54 -21.64 -22.16
CA THR A 186 12.53 -22.71 -23.15
C THR A 186 13.84 -23.51 -23.12
N ASP A 187 14.99 -22.83 -23.17
CA ASP A 187 16.29 -23.50 -23.19
C ASP A 187 16.54 -24.30 -21.90
N LEU A 188 16.18 -23.75 -20.73
CA LEU A 188 16.33 -24.44 -19.43
C LEU A 188 15.40 -25.66 -19.31
N LEU A 189 14.17 -25.58 -19.81
CA LEU A 189 13.25 -26.74 -19.84
C LEU A 189 13.71 -27.83 -20.81
N ASP A 190 14.40 -27.46 -21.89
CA ASP A 190 14.98 -28.39 -22.86
C ASP A 190 16.34 -28.97 -22.40
N GLY A 191 16.81 -28.61 -21.20
CA GLY A 191 18.07 -29.09 -20.62
C GLY A 191 19.33 -28.49 -21.27
N ARG A 192 19.21 -27.34 -21.94
CA ARG A 192 20.36 -26.62 -22.52
C ARG A 192 21.03 -25.77 -21.45
N GLU A 193 22.04 -26.33 -20.79
CA GLU A 193 22.89 -25.59 -19.87
C GLU A 193 23.94 -24.79 -20.65
N GLY A 194 23.86 -23.46 -20.68
CA GLY A 194 24.77 -22.66 -21.51
C GLY A 194 25.09 -21.22 -21.09
N SER A 195 24.48 -20.67 -20.04
CA SER A 195 24.57 -19.21 -19.78
C SER A 195 24.66 -18.80 -18.32
N GLY A 196 24.93 -19.71 -17.38
CA GLY A 196 24.84 -19.38 -15.93
C GLY A 196 23.41 -19.07 -15.44
N ALA A 197 22.42 -19.13 -16.34
CA ALA A 197 21.00 -19.04 -16.01
C ALA A 197 20.53 -20.24 -15.17
N ARG A 198 19.54 -20.02 -14.32
CA ARG A 198 19.01 -21.01 -13.38
C ARG A 198 17.49 -21.07 -13.45
N LEU A 199 16.94 -22.28 -13.40
CA LEU A 199 15.50 -22.53 -13.29
C LEU A 199 15.16 -23.08 -11.89
N VAL A 200 14.13 -22.52 -11.26
CA VAL A 200 13.48 -23.09 -10.08
C VAL A 200 12.05 -23.46 -10.45
N ALA A 201 11.70 -24.74 -10.28
CA ALA A 201 10.33 -25.22 -10.40
C ALA A 201 9.63 -25.09 -9.04
N GLU A 202 8.37 -24.67 -9.04
CA GLU A 202 7.56 -24.45 -7.83
C GLU A 202 8.25 -23.52 -6.80
N PRO A 203 8.62 -22.29 -7.19
CA PRO A 203 9.45 -21.40 -6.38
C PRO A 203 8.83 -21.06 -5.01
N SER A 204 7.51 -21.17 -4.84
CA SER A 204 6.87 -20.99 -3.53
C SER A 204 7.41 -21.97 -2.48
N ARG A 205 7.76 -23.21 -2.86
CA ARG A 205 8.27 -24.22 -1.93
C ARG A 205 9.62 -23.86 -1.30
N GLU A 206 10.42 -23.01 -1.95
CA GLU A 206 11.69 -22.53 -1.37
C GLU A 206 11.47 -21.60 -0.16
N PHE A 207 10.24 -21.06 -0.01
CA PHE A 207 9.89 -20.13 1.07
C PHE A 207 9.06 -20.77 2.19
N GLU A 208 8.57 -22.00 2.00
CA GLU A 208 7.80 -22.72 3.02
C GLU A 208 8.69 -23.17 4.19
N CYS A 209 8.10 -23.28 5.38
CA CYS A 209 8.76 -23.79 6.58
C CYS A 209 7.75 -24.50 7.48
N ASP A 210 8.20 -25.00 8.64
CA ASP A 210 7.37 -25.81 9.55
C ASP A 210 6.01 -25.19 9.90
N ASN A 211 5.90 -23.86 9.90
CA ASN A 211 4.67 -23.14 10.22
C ASN A 211 4.17 -22.22 9.08
N LEU A 212 4.71 -22.35 7.86
CA LEU A 212 4.31 -21.55 6.70
C LEU A 212 4.04 -22.43 5.48
N THR A 213 2.83 -22.31 4.94
CA THR A 213 2.43 -22.92 3.66
C THR A 213 2.00 -21.84 2.68
N LEU A 214 2.29 -22.02 1.40
CA LEU A 214 1.95 -21.08 0.34
C LEU A 214 1.04 -21.71 -0.71
N VAL A 215 -0.10 -21.08 -0.98
CA VAL A 215 -1.12 -21.60 -1.90
C VAL A 215 -1.38 -20.61 -3.04
N ARG A 216 -1.55 -21.15 -4.26
CA ARG A 216 -1.88 -20.35 -5.45
C ARG A 216 -3.39 -20.28 -5.63
N GLU A 217 -4.05 -19.54 -4.75
CA GLU A 217 -5.50 -19.39 -4.70
C GLU A 217 -5.88 -17.94 -4.40
N GLY A 218 -7.02 -17.51 -4.93
CA GLY A 218 -7.57 -16.17 -4.71
C GLY A 218 -8.62 -16.09 -3.60
N MET A 219 -9.06 -14.85 -3.33
CA MET A 219 -10.23 -14.59 -2.48
C MET A 219 -11.46 -15.31 -3.04
N GLY A 220 -12.15 -16.08 -2.21
CA GLY A 220 -13.33 -16.84 -2.62
C GLY A 220 -13.04 -18.27 -3.11
N GLU A 221 -11.77 -18.62 -3.36
CA GLU A 221 -11.36 -19.95 -3.82
C GLU A 221 -10.77 -20.82 -2.70
N ILE A 222 -10.22 -20.17 -1.67
CA ILE A 222 -9.50 -20.84 -0.58
C ILE A 222 -10.48 -21.54 0.37
N GLU A 223 -10.24 -22.83 0.59
CA GLU A 223 -10.95 -23.65 1.57
C GLU A 223 -9.99 -24.12 2.67
N ILE A 224 -10.22 -23.69 3.90
CA ILE A 224 -9.45 -24.12 5.08
C ILE A 224 -10.40 -24.84 6.04
N PRO A 225 -10.34 -26.19 6.12
CA PRO A 225 -11.17 -26.94 7.05
C PRO A 225 -11.01 -26.45 8.49
N GLY A 226 -12.14 -26.18 9.15
CA GLY A 226 -12.15 -25.62 10.52
C GLY A 226 -11.92 -24.10 10.61
N GLY A 227 -11.73 -23.42 9.48
CA GLY A 227 -11.60 -21.97 9.41
C GLY A 227 -10.30 -21.42 9.98
N VAL A 228 -10.17 -20.09 9.95
CA VAL A 228 -8.96 -19.35 10.35
C VAL A 228 -9.24 -18.36 11.47
N ASP A 229 -8.23 -18.04 12.27
CA ASP A 229 -8.36 -17.08 13.38
C ASP A 229 -8.19 -15.64 12.91
N VAL A 230 -7.31 -15.43 11.93
CA VAL A 230 -7.02 -14.13 11.36
C VAL A 230 -6.93 -14.23 9.85
N ILE A 231 -7.54 -13.27 9.16
CA ILE A 231 -7.30 -12.98 7.75
C ILE A 231 -6.66 -11.59 7.68
N ARG A 232 -5.51 -11.49 7.03
CA ARG A 232 -4.91 -10.21 6.63
C ARG A 232 -5.06 -10.03 5.11
N CYS A 233 -5.50 -8.86 4.69
CA CYS A 233 -5.71 -8.49 3.29
C CYS A 233 -5.23 -7.05 3.05
N MET A 234 -3.92 -6.85 3.03
CA MET A 234 -3.29 -5.54 2.92
C MET A 234 -2.83 -5.28 1.49
N ASN A 235 -3.10 -4.08 0.98
CA ASN A 235 -2.73 -3.64 -0.35
C ASN A 235 -3.39 -4.45 -1.49
N VAL A 236 -4.52 -5.12 -1.23
CA VAL A 236 -5.22 -5.95 -2.23
C VAL A 236 -6.57 -5.34 -2.62
N LEU A 237 -7.46 -5.14 -1.64
CA LEU A 237 -8.82 -4.65 -1.91
C LEU A 237 -8.87 -3.26 -2.57
N MET A 238 -7.75 -2.52 -2.53
CA MET A 238 -7.63 -1.24 -3.22
C MET A 238 -7.69 -1.33 -4.75
N TYR A 239 -7.44 -2.51 -5.33
CA TYR A 239 -7.53 -2.76 -6.77
C TYR A 239 -8.96 -3.07 -7.25
N TYR A 240 -9.87 -3.39 -6.33
CA TYR A 240 -11.19 -3.92 -6.66
C TYR A 240 -12.31 -2.93 -6.29
N ASP A 241 -13.40 -3.01 -7.03
CA ASP A 241 -14.59 -2.18 -6.78
C ASP A 241 -15.31 -2.59 -5.48
N GLN A 242 -16.28 -1.77 -5.07
CA GLN A 242 -17.07 -2.01 -3.87
C GLN A 242 -17.87 -3.31 -3.93
N THR A 243 -18.33 -3.75 -5.11
CA THR A 243 -19.08 -4.99 -5.27
C THR A 243 -18.21 -6.21 -4.94
N PHE A 244 -16.98 -6.24 -5.43
CA PHE A 244 -15.99 -7.26 -5.10
C PHE A 244 -15.60 -7.20 -3.63
N ARG A 245 -15.39 -5.99 -3.09
CA ARG A 245 -15.10 -5.81 -1.66
C ARG A 245 -16.19 -6.44 -0.79
N LEU A 246 -17.46 -6.13 -1.02
CA LEU A 246 -18.57 -6.64 -0.21
C LEU A 246 -18.65 -8.17 -0.26
N ARG A 247 -18.52 -8.77 -1.44
CA ARG A 247 -18.44 -10.24 -1.59
C ARG A 247 -17.26 -10.84 -0.85
N THR A 248 -16.11 -10.16 -0.85
CA THR A 248 -14.94 -10.60 -0.10
C THR A 248 -15.16 -10.55 1.41
N LEU A 249 -15.83 -9.50 1.92
CA LEU A 249 -16.18 -9.41 3.34
C LEU A 249 -17.14 -10.54 3.76
N GLU A 250 -18.12 -10.88 2.92
CA GLU A 250 -19.04 -11.99 3.15
C GLU A 250 -18.31 -13.34 3.16
N TRP A 251 -17.42 -13.58 2.19
CA TRP A 251 -16.59 -14.78 2.15
C TRP A 251 -15.66 -14.90 3.37
N ALA A 252 -14.98 -13.80 3.74
CA ALA A 252 -14.14 -13.76 4.93
C ALA A 252 -14.93 -14.05 6.21
N ALA A 253 -16.17 -13.56 6.31
CA ALA A 253 -17.08 -13.89 7.42
C ALA A 253 -17.36 -15.39 7.50
N GLY A 254 -17.48 -16.09 6.36
CA GLY A 254 -17.67 -17.53 6.29
C GLY A 254 -16.46 -18.33 6.77
N LEU A 255 -15.25 -17.86 6.44
CA LEU A 255 -13.98 -18.56 6.70
C LEU A 255 -13.43 -18.35 8.12
N LEU A 256 -13.64 -17.19 8.72
CA LEU A 256 -13.10 -16.85 10.05
C LEU A 256 -13.72 -17.67 11.18
N ARG A 257 -12.98 -18.11 12.20
CA ARG A 257 -13.57 -18.74 13.40
C ARG A 257 -14.40 -17.72 14.20
N PRO A 258 -15.33 -18.15 15.07
CA PRO A 258 -16.04 -17.23 15.96
C PRO A 258 -15.07 -16.33 16.73
N GLY A 259 -15.29 -15.01 16.66
CA GLY A 259 -14.38 -14.02 17.27
C GLY A 259 -13.17 -13.65 16.42
N GLY A 260 -12.87 -14.39 15.35
CA GLY A 260 -11.73 -14.15 14.46
C GLY A 260 -11.75 -12.79 13.76
N LEU A 261 -10.58 -12.37 13.27
CA LEU A 261 -10.35 -11.01 12.78
C LEU A 261 -10.08 -10.97 11.27
N LEU A 262 -10.68 -10.01 10.57
CA LEU A 262 -10.21 -9.56 9.26
C LEU A 262 -9.54 -8.20 9.41
N ILE A 263 -8.30 -8.08 8.96
CA ILE A 263 -7.57 -6.82 8.87
C ILE A 263 -7.36 -6.51 7.39
N CYS A 264 -7.95 -5.42 6.89
CA CYS A 264 -7.79 -5.04 5.49
C CYS A 264 -7.57 -3.56 5.29
N GLY A 265 -6.82 -3.20 4.25
CA GLY A 265 -6.46 -1.82 3.95
C GLY A 265 -5.16 -1.70 3.19
N SER A 266 -4.29 -0.81 3.65
CA SER A 266 -3.07 -0.38 2.99
C SER A 266 -1.96 -0.19 4.03
N ASN A 267 -0.78 -0.72 3.79
CA ASN A 267 0.37 -0.63 4.69
C ASN A 267 1.71 -0.76 3.94
N TRP A 268 2.64 0.14 4.21
CA TRP A 268 3.91 0.24 3.48
C TRP A 268 5.09 -0.27 4.34
N ALA A 269 6.31 -0.18 3.82
CA ALA A 269 7.51 -0.69 4.50
C ALA A 269 7.57 -0.14 5.94
N HIS A 270 7.94 -0.99 6.92
CA HIS A 270 7.99 -0.60 8.34
C HIS A 270 6.68 -0.03 8.90
N SER A 271 5.53 -0.40 8.32
CA SER A 271 4.22 0.15 8.68
C SER A 271 4.12 1.67 8.52
N THR A 272 4.85 2.26 7.57
CA THR A 272 4.56 3.61 7.11
C THR A 272 3.25 3.63 6.32
N CYS A 273 2.67 4.82 6.23
CA CYS A 273 1.49 5.12 5.43
C CYS A 273 0.30 4.18 5.68
N SER A 274 0.24 3.59 6.88
CA SER A 274 -0.76 2.59 7.23
C SER A 274 -2.14 3.22 7.28
N ARG A 275 -3.13 2.51 6.74
CA ARG A 275 -4.55 2.77 6.96
C ARG A 275 -5.31 1.46 6.81
N TYR A 276 -6.09 1.07 7.78
CA TYR A 276 -6.78 -0.22 7.76
C TYR A 276 -8.02 -0.23 8.62
N THR A 277 -8.92 -1.14 8.27
CA THR A 277 -10.09 -1.47 9.07
C THR A 277 -9.91 -2.87 9.66
N VAL A 278 -10.21 -3.01 10.94
CA VAL A 278 -10.27 -4.31 11.62
C VAL A 278 -11.72 -4.68 11.84
N TYR A 279 -12.11 -5.82 11.31
CA TYR A 279 -13.41 -6.44 11.49
C TYR A 279 -13.29 -7.67 12.39
N GLN A 280 -14.34 -7.93 13.16
CA GLN A 280 -14.45 -9.14 13.97
C GLN A 280 -15.65 -9.97 13.52
N ARG A 281 -15.50 -11.29 13.37
CA ARG A 281 -16.61 -12.20 13.14
C ARG A 281 -17.49 -12.30 14.39
N ARG A 282 -18.74 -11.83 14.30
CA ARG A 282 -19.76 -11.92 15.36
C ARG A 282 -21.09 -12.34 14.76
N GLY A 283 -21.72 -13.38 15.32
CA GLY A 283 -23.05 -13.82 14.87
C GLY A 283 -23.12 -14.19 13.39
N GLY A 284 -22.02 -14.68 12.81
CA GLY A 284 -21.95 -15.06 11.39
C GLY A 284 -21.65 -13.92 10.42
N SER A 285 -21.51 -12.68 10.88
CA SER A 285 -21.16 -11.52 10.04
C SER A 285 -19.88 -10.84 10.54
N LEU A 286 -19.31 -9.96 9.71
CA LEU A 286 -18.22 -9.08 10.08
C LEU A 286 -18.76 -7.79 10.68
N VAL A 287 -18.30 -7.46 11.88
CA VAL A 287 -18.56 -6.19 12.55
C VAL A 287 -17.27 -5.39 12.58
N ALA A 288 -17.27 -4.20 11.99
CA ALA A 288 -16.12 -3.30 12.06
C ALA A 288 -15.88 -2.89 13.52
N ARG A 289 -14.65 -3.02 14.00
CA ARG A 289 -14.24 -2.72 15.38
C ARG A 289 -13.37 -1.48 15.47
N GLU A 290 -12.52 -1.27 14.47
CA GLU A 290 -11.53 -0.21 14.45
C GLU A 290 -11.22 0.23 13.03
N PHE A 291 -11.13 1.54 12.81
CA PHE A 291 -10.38 2.11 11.70
C PHE A 291 -9.10 2.74 12.28
N ALA A 292 -7.94 2.42 11.73
CA ALA A 292 -6.66 2.90 12.21
C ALA A 292 -5.80 3.44 11.06
N PHE A 293 -4.95 4.43 11.36
CA PHE A 293 -4.03 5.03 10.41
C PHE A 293 -2.73 5.53 11.09
N GLY A 294 -1.63 5.54 10.34
CA GLY A 294 -0.36 6.11 10.76
C GLY A 294 -0.41 7.63 10.82
N VAL A 295 0.24 8.24 11.82
CA VAL A 295 0.25 9.70 11.99
C VAL A 295 1.02 10.42 10.88
N ASP A 296 1.93 9.71 10.21
CA ASP A 296 2.64 10.15 9.01
C ASP A 296 1.68 10.43 7.82
N ASN A 297 0.44 9.94 7.85
CA ASN A 297 -0.60 10.28 6.87
C ASN A 297 -1.12 11.72 6.99
N VAL A 298 -0.79 12.46 8.07
CA VAL A 298 -1.31 13.83 8.29
C VAL A 298 -0.79 14.80 7.23
N ARG A 299 0.49 14.69 6.86
CA ARG A 299 1.12 15.47 5.77
C ARG A 299 2.24 14.63 5.13
N PRO A 300 1.88 13.58 4.38
CA PRO A 300 2.85 12.63 3.86
C PRO A 300 3.63 13.22 2.69
N ILE A 301 4.91 12.86 2.57
CA ILE A 301 5.70 13.10 1.34
C ILE A 301 5.45 12.01 0.29
N GLU A 302 4.88 10.87 0.69
CA GLU A 302 4.55 9.76 -0.20
C GLU A 302 3.16 9.90 -0.84
N LEU A 303 2.97 9.18 -1.96
CA LEU A 303 1.68 9.00 -2.61
C LEU A 303 0.78 7.97 -1.91
N ALA A 304 1.36 7.04 -1.16
CA ALA A 304 0.67 5.87 -0.61
C ALA A 304 -0.63 6.18 0.14
N PRO A 305 -0.74 7.23 0.97
CA PRO A 305 -1.99 7.58 1.68
C PRO A 305 -3.12 8.02 0.76
N TRP A 306 -2.79 8.43 -0.47
CA TRP A 306 -3.71 8.98 -1.47
C TRP A 306 -3.91 8.07 -2.68
N TYR A 307 -3.22 6.94 -2.75
CA TYR A 307 -3.38 5.97 -3.82
C TYR A 307 -4.73 5.26 -3.69
N ALA A 308 -5.64 5.49 -4.66
CA ALA A 308 -6.93 4.84 -4.75
C ALA A 308 -7.35 4.67 -6.22
N LEU A 309 -7.73 3.44 -6.60
CA LEU A 309 -8.24 3.15 -7.95
C LEU A 309 -9.76 3.35 -8.08
N HIS A 310 -10.46 3.43 -6.96
CA HIS A 310 -11.91 3.56 -6.89
C HIS A 310 -12.32 4.70 -5.97
N ASP A 311 -13.32 5.49 -6.38
CA ASP A 311 -13.80 6.67 -5.63
C ASP A 311 -14.44 6.29 -4.28
N ASP A 312 -14.93 5.06 -4.16
CA ASP A 312 -15.61 4.53 -2.99
C ASP A 312 -14.70 3.72 -2.06
N ASN A 313 -13.38 3.74 -2.27
CA ASN A 313 -12.44 3.07 -1.37
C ASN A 313 -12.58 3.61 0.08
N VAL A 314 -13.06 2.73 0.96
CA VAL A 314 -13.47 3.07 2.32
C VAL A 314 -12.29 3.56 3.16
N GLU A 315 -11.15 2.86 3.13
CA GLU A 315 -9.97 3.22 3.93
C GLU A 315 -9.35 4.56 3.49
N ASN A 316 -9.26 4.83 2.19
CA ASN A 316 -8.76 6.12 1.69
C ASN A 316 -9.67 7.28 2.11
N ARG A 317 -11.00 7.10 2.02
CA ARG A 317 -11.95 8.14 2.44
C ARG A 317 -11.94 8.34 3.96
N ALA A 318 -11.87 7.27 4.74
CA ALA A 318 -11.75 7.36 6.19
C ALA A 318 -10.46 8.07 6.60
N ASN A 319 -9.33 7.73 5.95
CA ASN A 319 -8.04 8.39 6.17
C ASN A 319 -8.10 9.89 5.87
N ALA A 320 -8.52 10.27 4.66
CA ALA A 320 -8.58 11.67 4.27
C ALA A 320 -9.56 12.48 5.12
N HIS A 321 -10.65 11.89 5.61
CA HIS A 321 -11.57 12.56 6.54
C HIS A 321 -10.94 12.77 7.92
N ALA A 322 -10.30 11.74 8.49
CA ALA A 322 -9.62 11.82 9.77
C ALA A 322 -8.47 12.86 9.74
N VAL A 323 -7.63 12.81 8.70
CA VAL A 323 -6.57 13.81 8.48
C VAL A 323 -7.17 15.21 8.32
N GLY A 324 -8.29 15.34 7.62
CA GLY A 324 -9.01 16.62 7.46
C GLY A 324 -9.48 17.22 8.78
N ILE A 325 -9.85 16.40 9.76
CA ILE A 325 -10.19 16.86 11.12
C ILE A 325 -8.93 17.36 11.82
N LEU A 326 -7.84 16.57 11.80
CA LEU A 326 -6.57 16.92 12.43
C LEU A 326 -6.02 18.24 11.88
N ARG A 327 -6.00 18.41 10.56
CA ARG A 327 -5.49 19.62 9.90
C ARG A 327 -6.39 20.85 10.08
N ARG A 328 -7.65 20.68 10.48
CA ARG A 328 -8.54 21.80 10.83
C ARG A 328 -8.29 22.33 12.24
N ASP A 329 -7.70 21.54 13.14
CA ASP A 329 -7.28 22.03 14.45
C ASP A 329 -6.02 22.92 14.29
N PRO A 330 -6.11 24.23 14.53
CA PRO A 330 -4.99 25.14 14.22
C PRO A 330 -3.77 24.92 15.11
N ARG A 331 -3.97 24.39 16.33
CA ARG A 331 -2.88 24.15 17.28
C ARG A 331 -2.12 22.89 16.89
N PHE A 332 -2.84 21.80 16.67
CA PHE A 332 -2.27 20.54 16.20
C PHE A 332 -1.54 20.75 14.87
N ARG A 333 -2.21 21.34 13.88
CA ARG A 333 -1.61 21.57 12.56
C ARG A 333 -0.30 22.33 12.65
N ARG A 334 -0.27 23.46 13.38
CA ARG A 334 0.96 24.26 13.51
C ARG A 334 2.08 23.44 14.16
N HIS A 335 1.78 22.78 15.29
CA HIS A 335 2.79 22.03 16.02
C HIS A 335 3.35 20.86 15.19
N PHE A 336 2.47 20.11 14.52
CA PHE A 336 2.84 19.00 13.65
C PHE A 336 3.64 19.48 12.43
N ASP A 337 3.16 20.51 11.73
CA ASP A 337 3.81 21.03 10.53
C ASP A 337 5.20 21.63 10.84
N ASP A 338 5.34 22.38 11.94
CA ASP A 338 6.63 22.95 12.38
C ASP A 338 7.63 21.82 12.71
N ARG A 339 7.17 20.78 13.40
CA ARG A 339 8.01 19.64 13.79
C ARG A 339 8.41 18.81 12.58
N LEU A 340 7.47 18.52 11.68
CA LEU A 340 7.72 17.79 10.45
C LEU A 340 8.67 18.57 9.52
N ASP A 341 8.56 19.90 9.41
CA ASP A 341 9.50 20.69 8.62
C ASP A 341 10.95 20.58 9.16
N VAL A 342 11.13 20.55 10.49
CA VAL A 342 12.44 20.31 11.12
C VAL A 342 12.96 18.91 10.78
N GLU A 343 12.10 17.90 10.86
CA GLU A 343 12.48 16.51 10.57
C GLU A 343 12.86 16.29 9.11
N LEU A 344 12.08 16.86 8.18
CA LEU A 344 12.41 16.83 6.75
C LEU A 344 13.75 17.52 6.44
N ALA A 345 14.04 18.64 7.12
CA ALA A 345 15.31 19.34 6.97
C ALA A 345 16.49 18.54 7.53
N ASP A 346 16.33 17.93 8.72
CA ASP A 346 17.37 17.11 9.37
C ASP A 346 17.69 15.85 8.54
N LEU A 347 16.66 15.17 8.02
CA LEU A 347 16.80 14.00 7.16
C LEU A 347 17.26 14.36 5.73
N GLY A 348 17.33 15.66 5.39
CA GLY A 348 17.73 16.13 4.08
C GLY A 348 16.82 15.60 2.95
N VAL A 349 15.51 15.59 3.18
CA VAL A 349 14.50 15.12 2.23
C VAL A 349 13.33 16.10 2.20
N CYS A 350 12.88 16.51 1.02
CA CYS A 350 11.69 17.34 0.84
C CYS A 350 11.65 18.61 1.73
N ALA A 351 12.80 19.16 2.10
CA ALA A 351 12.88 20.30 3.01
C ALA A 351 12.12 21.52 2.46
N ARG A 352 11.53 22.32 3.34
CA ARG A 352 10.81 23.53 2.95
C ARG A 352 11.78 24.63 2.51
N GLY A 353 11.61 25.13 1.30
CA GLY A 353 12.38 26.23 0.74
C GLY A 353 11.98 27.60 1.29
N ALA A 354 12.78 28.62 0.96
CA ALA A 354 12.51 30.02 1.34
C ALA A 354 11.24 30.59 0.67
N ASP A 355 10.79 29.98 -0.42
CA ASP A 355 9.51 30.25 -1.08
C ASP A 355 8.30 29.65 -0.33
N GLY A 356 8.58 28.85 0.70
CA GLY A 356 7.60 28.19 1.55
C GLY A 356 7.05 26.89 0.99
N TYR A 357 7.62 26.33 -0.08
CA TYR A 357 7.19 25.05 -0.67
C TYR A 357 8.13 23.91 -0.25
N LEU A 358 7.59 22.68 -0.18
CA LEU A 358 8.39 21.48 0.07
C LEU A 358 9.15 21.06 -1.20
N GLY A 359 10.45 20.79 -1.06
CA GLY A 359 11.34 20.41 -2.15
C GLY A 359 11.22 18.95 -2.60
N GLY A 360 12.23 18.49 -3.35
CA GLY A 360 12.36 17.10 -3.80
C GLY A 360 13.16 16.22 -2.84
N ALA A 361 13.39 14.96 -3.24
CA ALA A 361 14.11 13.96 -2.44
C ALA A 361 15.63 13.86 -2.76
N GLY A 362 16.13 14.67 -3.69
CA GLY A 362 17.50 14.55 -4.22
C GLY A 362 17.72 13.27 -5.05
N ASP A 363 18.97 12.86 -5.21
CA ASP A 363 19.39 11.67 -5.98
C ASP A 363 19.31 10.36 -5.16
N ARG A 364 18.44 10.32 -4.15
CA ARG A 364 18.31 9.16 -3.26
C ARG A 364 17.64 7.98 -3.96
N SER A 365 18.08 6.77 -3.64
CA SER A 365 17.44 5.56 -4.15
C SER A 365 16.06 5.32 -3.50
N ALA A 366 15.23 4.47 -4.11
CA ALA A 366 13.94 4.09 -3.53
C ALA A 366 14.10 3.41 -2.16
N ASP A 367 15.14 2.59 -1.98
CA ASP A 367 15.42 1.91 -0.72
C ASP A 367 15.86 2.92 0.36
N ASP A 368 16.70 3.89 0.03
CA ASP A 368 17.08 4.98 0.95
C ASP A 368 15.85 5.78 1.39
N LEU A 369 14.95 6.08 0.45
CA LEU A 369 13.72 6.81 0.74
C LEU A 369 12.76 6.01 1.61
N ALA A 370 12.68 4.69 1.45
CA ALA A 370 11.88 3.82 2.32
C ALA A 370 12.42 3.80 3.75
N VAL A 371 13.74 3.77 3.94
CA VAL A 371 14.38 3.86 5.26
C VAL A 371 14.10 5.22 5.90
N ILE A 372 14.24 6.31 5.14
CA ILE A 372 13.96 7.66 5.62
C ILE A 372 12.48 7.82 5.98
N ALA A 373 11.56 7.29 5.18
CA ALA A 373 10.13 7.34 5.48
C ALA A 373 9.81 6.59 6.80
N ALA A 374 10.45 5.45 7.04
CA ALA A 374 10.30 4.70 8.29
C ALA A 374 10.83 5.49 9.49
N GLU A 375 12.03 6.06 9.38
CA GLU A 375 12.62 6.90 10.42
C GLU A 375 11.75 8.13 10.70
N LEU A 376 11.26 8.80 9.65
CA LEU A 376 10.37 9.93 9.78
C LEU A 376 9.07 9.55 10.51
N ALA A 377 8.44 8.43 10.13
CA ALA A 377 7.21 7.97 10.79
C ALA A 377 7.44 7.68 12.28
N GLU A 378 8.56 7.03 12.64
CA GLU A 378 8.93 6.79 14.03
C GLU A 378 9.14 8.09 14.81
N ARG A 379 9.84 9.09 14.23
CA ARG A 379 10.03 10.39 14.86
C ARG A 379 8.71 11.16 15.05
N LEU A 380 7.71 10.93 14.20
CA LEU A 380 6.39 11.54 14.29
C LEU A 380 5.43 10.80 15.24
N ASP A 381 5.76 9.59 15.72
CA ASP A 381 4.90 8.82 16.65
C ASP A 381 4.61 9.58 17.96
N GLU A 382 5.41 10.61 18.29
CA GLU A 382 5.14 11.52 19.42
C GLU A 382 3.79 12.25 19.30
N PHE A 383 3.23 12.40 18.09
CA PHE A 383 1.96 13.08 17.84
C PHE A 383 0.72 12.18 17.91
N VAL A 384 0.87 10.88 18.14
CA VAL A 384 -0.28 9.95 18.14
C VAL A 384 -1.31 10.33 19.21
N GLU A 385 -0.87 10.64 20.42
CA GLU A 385 -1.77 11.03 21.52
C GLU A 385 -2.45 12.39 21.28
N ASP A 386 -1.73 13.32 20.67
CA ASP A 386 -2.27 14.62 20.28
C ASP A 386 -3.34 14.47 19.19
N ALA A 387 -3.10 13.62 18.20
CA ALA A 387 -4.07 13.30 17.15
C ALA A 387 -5.32 12.63 17.74
N VAL A 388 -5.15 11.66 18.64
CA VAL A 388 -6.25 11.04 19.40
C VAL A 388 -7.06 12.10 20.15
N THR A 389 -6.39 13.02 20.85
CA THR A 389 -7.04 14.09 21.61
C THR A 389 -7.86 15.02 20.70
N VAL A 390 -7.34 15.38 19.52
CA VAL A 390 -8.07 16.20 18.54
C VAL A 390 -9.31 15.47 18.03
N LEU A 391 -9.19 14.19 17.70
CA LEU A 391 -10.33 13.38 17.24
C LEU A 391 -11.41 13.26 18.33
N GLN A 392 -11.02 13.02 19.58
CA GLN A 392 -11.94 12.97 20.72
C GLN A 392 -12.68 14.29 20.94
N ARG A 393 -11.99 15.43 20.84
CA ARG A 393 -12.63 16.77 20.91
C ARG A 393 -13.61 17.03 19.76
N ASN A 394 -13.45 16.34 18.63
CA ASN A 394 -14.35 16.39 17.49
C ASN A 394 -15.44 15.31 17.53
N GLY A 395 -15.62 14.63 18.67
CA GLY A 395 -16.73 13.69 18.91
C GLY A 395 -16.47 12.25 18.46
N TYR A 396 -15.24 11.90 18.13
CA TYR A 396 -14.87 10.52 17.79
C TYR A 396 -14.42 9.76 19.04
N GLU A 397 -14.79 8.49 19.15
CA GLU A 397 -14.15 7.58 20.09
C GLU A 397 -12.82 7.13 19.47
N ALA A 398 -11.70 7.67 19.97
CA ALA A 398 -10.36 7.45 19.41
C ALA A 398 -9.36 7.04 20.51
N TRP A 399 -8.34 6.28 20.14
CA TRP A 399 -7.29 5.76 21.02
C TRP A 399 -5.99 5.49 20.24
N ARG A 400 -4.88 5.30 20.95
CA ARG A 400 -3.67 4.68 20.39
C ARG A 400 -3.81 3.16 20.48
N ASN A 401 -3.72 2.46 19.35
CA ASN A 401 -3.77 1.00 19.36
C ASN A 401 -2.40 0.36 19.64
N SER A 402 -2.34 -0.96 19.74
CA SER A 402 -1.10 -1.71 20.01
C SER A 402 -0.06 -1.66 18.89
N ALA A 403 -0.45 -1.25 17.67
CA ALA A 403 0.48 -0.95 16.58
C ALA A 403 1.07 0.47 16.67
N ALA A 404 0.80 1.19 17.76
CA ALA A 404 1.09 2.61 17.93
C ALA A 404 0.41 3.54 16.92
N HIS A 405 -0.61 3.07 16.18
CA HIS A 405 -1.36 3.90 15.25
C HIS A 405 -2.51 4.65 15.93
N VAL A 406 -2.96 5.73 15.29
CA VAL A 406 -4.20 6.42 15.68
C VAL A 406 -5.37 5.54 15.25
N ALA A 407 -6.20 5.13 16.21
CA ALA A 407 -7.35 4.28 16.01
C ALA A 407 -8.63 4.98 16.45
N MET A 408 -9.76 4.61 15.83
CA MET A 408 -11.07 5.10 16.21
C MET A 408 -12.18 4.11 15.87
N THR A 409 -13.33 4.29 16.53
CA THR A 409 -14.55 3.55 16.19
C THR A 409 -14.88 3.78 14.72
N PRO A 410 -15.10 2.71 13.92
CA PRO A 410 -15.38 2.84 12.49
C PRO A 410 -16.58 3.74 12.21
N PHE A 411 -16.45 4.58 11.19
CA PHE A 411 -17.50 5.48 10.75
C PHE A 411 -17.65 5.39 9.23
N MET A 412 -18.76 5.87 8.71
CA MET A 412 -18.95 6.02 7.27
C MET A 412 -18.39 7.39 6.85
N PRO A 413 -17.25 7.46 6.13
CA PRO A 413 -16.70 8.73 5.72
C PRO A 413 -17.60 9.42 4.69
N PRO A 414 -17.51 10.75 4.52
CA PRO A 414 -18.23 11.45 3.45
C PRO A 414 -17.81 10.93 2.06
N PRO A 415 -18.69 10.98 1.05
CA PRO A 415 -18.33 10.61 -0.32
C PRO A 415 -17.20 11.49 -0.84
N LEU A 416 -16.33 10.91 -1.66
CA LEU A 416 -15.34 11.70 -2.39
C LEU A 416 -16.09 12.66 -3.31
N PRO A 417 -15.75 13.97 -3.34
CA PRO A 417 -16.38 14.89 -4.27
C PRO A 417 -16.21 14.43 -5.72
N ASN A 418 -17.13 14.80 -6.61
CA ASN A 418 -16.97 14.54 -8.05
C ASN A 418 -15.69 15.21 -8.57
N SER A 419 -15.11 14.63 -9.64
CA SER A 419 -14.00 15.28 -10.36
C SER A 419 -14.41 16.68 -10.81
N ARG A 420 -13.42 17.58 -10.81
CA ARG A 420 -13.56 18.95 -11.30
C ARG A 420 -12.80 19.19 -12.60
N VAL A 421 -12.11 18.17 -13.10
CA VAL A 421 -11.28 18.21 -14.32
C VAL A 421 -11.87 17.35 -15.43
N ARG A 422 -12.78 16.42 -15.09
CA ARG A 422 -13.50 15.55 -16.03
C ARG A 422 -15.01 15.76 -15.94
#